data_AF-A0A7S1HGU8-F1
#
_entry.id   AF-A0A7S1HGU8-F1
#
_cell.length_a   1.000
_cell.length_b   1.000
_cell.length_c   1.000
_cell.angle_alpha   90.00
_cell.angle_beta   90.00
_cell.angle_gamma   90.00
#
_symmetry.space_group_name_H-M   'P 1'
#
loop_
_entity.id
_entity.type
_entity.pdbx_description
1 polymer ?
#
loop_
_entity_poly.entity_id
_entity_poly.type
_entity_poly.pdbx_seq_one_letter_code
_entity_poly.pdbx_strand_id
1 'polypeptide(L)'
;ASLAFTAGGSLQCHDFRMNALGMVSGIKLEDIELGKELGRGASSVVFKAKHNETGQDVAVKMLTNVHDKELRKQLVAEMQFLKPTLREDPCVHLVQVFDAYYSDDKTYIVLEFCKGGALDDCLEKHGPASEPALAVIMRQVFFGLTYLYKKGIVHRDMKPANCLVTEDGVVKISDFGSSKNVSQTEQGMAETFTGTTRYMSPERLQGGSYSWPADTWCAGMILLELGMGGHPYKLAFGEDGSFMAMIEYAAHKDTPQLSDEYSDECKDFANLCLSKEPTLRPPPDGMVNQNSPNDSHPWVVKWMELSNEEVVKWISA
;
A
#
# COMPACT_ATOMS: atom_id res chain seq x y z
N ALA A 1 -34.24 -13.49 -22.64
CA ALA A 1 -35.44 -12.71 -22.98
C ALA A 1 -35.07 -11.74 -24.11
N SER A 2 -35.98 -11.61 -25.08
CA SER A 2 -35.77 -11.10 -26.45
C SER A 2 -35.09 -9.72 -26.57
N LEU A 3 -34.05 -9.64 -27.42
CA LEU A 3 -33.42 -8.41 -27.90
C LEU A 3 -34.26 -7.78 -29.02
N ALA A 4 -34.55 -6.49 -28.94
CA ALA A 4 -35.06 -5.69 -30.05
C ALA A 4 -34.16 -4.48 -30.26
N PHE A 5 -33.70 -4.28 -31.51
CA PHE A 5 -32.94 -3.11 -31.95
C PHE A 5 -33.89 -1.98 -32.37
N THR A 6 -33.60 -0.74 -32.00
CA THR A 6 -34.20 0.44 -32.62
C THR A 6 -33.18 1.18 -33.49
N ALA A 7 -33.69 1.72 -34.59
CA ALA A 7 -32.96 2.40 -35.65
C ALA A 7 -32.47 3.77 -35.17
N GLY A 8 -31.22 3.83 -34.70
CA GLY A 8 -30.60 5.09 -34.27
C GLY A 8 -29.10 5.03 -33.98
N GLY A 9 -28.45 3.87 -34.04
CA GLY A 9 -26.98 3.78 -34.00
C GLY A 9 -26.31 4.33 -32.72
N SER A 10 -27.06 4.63 -31.66
CA SER A 10 -26.54 5.01 -30.35
C SER A 10 -26.73 3.86 -29.38
N LEU A 11 -25.62 3.32 -28.85
CA LEU A 11 -25.64 2.56 -27.61
C LEU A 11 -25.86 3.56 -26.47
N GLN A 12 -27.12 3.93 -26.23
CA GLN A 12 -27.49 4.60 -24.99
C GLN A 12 -27.38 3.58 -23.86
N CYS A 13 -26.20 3.47 -23.25
CA CYS A 13 -26.07 2.92 -21.92
C CYS A 13 -26.47 4.03 -20.92
N HIS A 14 -27.77 4.30 -20.86
CA HIS A 14 -28.37 5.00 -19.73
C HIS A 14 -28.36 4.04 -18.53
N ASP A 15 -27.21 3.86 -17.87
CA ASP A 15 -27.12 3.38 -16.47
C ASP A 15 -25.70 3.34 -15.88
N PHE A 16 -24.87 4.36 -16.15
CA PHE A 16 -23.75 4.67 -15.23
C PHE A 16 -23.69 6.18 -14.96
N ARG A 17 -24.76 6.72 -14.40
CA ARG A 17 -24.64 7.82 -13.44
C ARG A 17 -24.56 7.18 -12.06
N MET A 18 -23.35 6.95 -11.54
CA MET A 18 -23.22 6.62 -10.11
C MET A 18 -23.61 7.86 -9.31
N ASN A 19 -24.84 7.87 -8.79
CA ASN A 19 -25.28 8.64 -7.63
C ASN A 19 -26.49 7.91 -7.00
N ALA A 20 -26.20 6.86 -6.23
CA ALA A 20 -27.18 6.15 -5.38
C ALA A 20 -26.51 5.51 -4.14
N LEU A 21 -25.48 6.15 -3.59
CA LEU A 21 -24.73 5.68 -2.40
C LEU A 21 -24.42 6.81 -1.39
N GLY A 22 -25.11 7.96 -1.45
CA GLY A 22 -24.89 9.06 -0.50
C GLY A 22 -23.44 9.56 -0.49
N MET A 23 -22.84 9.76 -1.66
CA MET A 23 -21.49 10.32 -1.82
C MET A 23 -21.49 11.80 -1.42
N VAL A 24 -20.59 12.19 -0.53
CA VAL A 24 -20.25 13.61 -0.28
C VAL A 24 -18.75 13.76 -0.46
N SER A 25 -18.34 13.90 -1.71
CA SER A 25 -17.41 14.94 -2.11
C SER A 25 -17.74 15.24 -3.57
N GLY A 26 -18.39 16.37 -3.83
CA GLY A 26 -18.88 16.78 -5.15
C GLY A 26 -17.78 17.19 -6.13
N ILE A 27 -16.62 16.55 -6.07
CA ILE A 27 -15.58 16.74 -7.07
C ILE A 27 -16.11 16.09 -8.34
N LYS A 28 -16.03 16.78 -9.47
CA LYS A 28 -16.26 16.14 -10.77
C LYS A 28 -14.94 16.07 -11.52
N LEU A 29 -14.81 15.12 -12.44
CA LEU A 29 -13.61 15.01 -13.27
C LEU A 29 -13.34 16.31 -14.07
N GLU A 30 -14.38 17.02 -14.48
CA GLU A 30 -14.29 18.33 -15.16
C GLU A 30 -13.71 19.44 -14.27
N ASP A 31 -13.84 19.30 -12.94
CA ASP A 31 -13.33 20.26 -11.95
C ASP A 31 -11.89 19.92 -11.52
N ILE A 32 -11.24 18.95 -12.17
CA ILE A 32 -9.87 18.53 -11.87
C ILE A 32 -8.93 18.97 -13.01
N GLU A 33 -8.00 19.86 -12.70
CA GLU A 33 -6.92 20.22 -13.59
C GLU A 33 -5.74 19.24 -13.40
N LEU A 34 -5.51 18.37 -14.39
CA LEU A 34 -4.35 17.46 -14.39
C LEU A 34 -3.05 18.24 -14.59
N GLY A 35 -2.08 17.97 -13.74
CA GLY A 35 -0.73 18.53 -13.77
C GLY A 35 0.32 17.49 -14.15
N LYS A 36 1.48 17.57 -13.49
CA LYS A 36 2.63 16.71 -13.78
C LYS A 36 2.38 15.24 -13.44
N GLU A 37 3.02 14.35 -14.19
CA GLU A 37 3.13 12.94 -13.82
C GLU A 37 3.93 12.81 -12.51
N LEU A 38 3.40 12.02 -11.58
CA LEU A 38 4.05 11.66 -10.31
C LEU A 38 4.74 10.30 -10.41
N GLY A 39 4.16 9.37 -11.17
CA GLY A 39 4.72 8.04 -11.34
C GLY A 39 3.96 7.20 -12.33
N ARG A 40 4.60 6.14 -12.81
CA ARG A 40 4.06 5.23 -13.83
C ARG A 40 4.37 3.78 -13.48
N GLY A 41 3.32 2.99 -13.37
CA GLY A 41 3.40 1.54 -13.23
C GLY A 41 3.08 0.82 -14.54
N ALA A 42 3.08 -0.51 -14.49
CA ALA A 42 2.78 -1.36 -15.64
C ALA A 42 1.37 -1.17 -16.23
N SER A 43 0.39 -0.82 -15.37
CA SER A 43 -1.03 -0.73 -15.73
C SER A 43 -1.68 0.62 -15.39
N SER A 44 -0.90 1.59 -14.89
CA SER A 44 -1.43 2.88 -14.47
C SER A 44 -0.39 4.00 -14.51
N VAL A 45 -0.88 5.23 -14.60
CA VAL A 45 -0.11 6.47 -14.49
C VAL A 45 -0.76 7.34 -13.43
N VAL A 46 0.01 7.93 -12.55
CA VAL A 46 -0.47 8.81 -11.48
C VAL A 46 -0.05 10.24 -11.80
N PHE A 47 -1.01 11.16 -11.77
CA PHE A 47 -0.78 12.59 -11.98
C PHE A 47 -1.03 13.37 -10.70
N LYS A 48 -0.23 14.41 -10.47
CA LYS A 48 -0.64 15.49 -9.56
C LYS A 48 -1.75 16.25 -10.26
N ALA A 49 -2.79 16.62 -9.56
CA ALA A 49 -3.86 17.43 -10.08
C ALA A 49 -4.35 18.43 -9.04
N LYS A 50 -5.15 19.40 -9.47
CA LYS A 50 -5.74 20.41 -8.60
C LYS A 50 -7.25 20.41 -8.77
N HIS A 51 -7.97 20.39 -7.66
CA HIS A 51 -9.41 20.61 -7.69
C HIS A 51 -9.68 22.11 -7.86
N ASN A 52 -10.28 22.50 -8.97
CA ASN A 52 -10.43 23.90 -9.39
C ASN A 52 -11.24 24.73 -8.41
N GLU A 53 -12.32 24.17 -7.85
CA GLU A 53 -13.20 24.91 -6.93
C GLU A 53 -12.53 25.21 -5.59
N THR A 54 -11.83 24.23 -5.00
CA THR A 54 -11.23 24.38 -3.66
C THR A 54 -9.76 24.79 -3.71
N GLY A 55 -9.12 24.66 -4.87
CA GLY A 55 -7.68 24.80 -5.03
C GLY A 55 -6.85 23.70 -4.37
N GLN A 56 -7.49 22.64 -3.87
CA GLN A 56 -6.83 21.53 -3.17
C GLN A 56 -6.03 20.66 -4.13
N ASP A 57 -4.80 20.29 -3.75
CA ASP A 57 -4.01 19.30 -4.49
C ASP A 57 -4.59 17.89 -4.28
N VAL A 58 -4.73 17.13 -5.37
CA VAL A 58 -5.18 15.73 -5.39
C VAL A 58 -4.25 14.90 -6.27
N ALA A 59 -4.29 13.57 -6.12
CA ALA A 59 -3.61 12.65 -7.02
C ALA A 59 -4.66 11.93 -7.89
N VAL A 60 -4.39 11.79 -9.19
CA VAL A 60 -5.26 11.08 -10.12
C VAL A 60 -4.53 9.87 -10.68
N LYS A 61 -4.95 8.67 -10.27
CA LYS A 61 -4.48 7.40 -10.83
C LYS A 61 -5.33 7.04 -12.04
N MET A 62 -4.73 7.09 -13.22
CA MET A 62 -5.34 6.72 -14.50
C MET A 62 -4.89 5.31 -14.88
N LEU A 63 -5.83 4.39 -15.07
CA LEU A 63 -5.54 3.02 -15.52
C LEU A 63 -5.44 2.98 -17.05
N THR A 64 -4.32 2.49 -17.59
CA THR A 64 -3.99 2.59 -19.02
C THR A 64 -4.40 1.39 -19.87
N ASN A 65 -4.58 0.21 -19.26
CA ASN A 65 -4.72 -1.07 -19.97
C ASN A 65 -5.99 -1.85 -19.60
N VAL A 66 -7.16 -1.21 -19.59
CA VAL A 66 -8.42 -1.89 -19.19
C VAL A 66 -9.32 -2.22 -20.38
N HIS A 67 -8.77 -2.85 -21.41
CA HIS A 67 -9.60 -3.43 -22.47
C HIS A 67 -10.43 -4.63 -21.98
N ASP A 68 -9.99 -5.28 -20.91
CA ASP A 68 -10.72 -6.36 -20.25
C ASP A 68 -11.86 -5.83 -19.37
N LYS A 69 -13.10 -6.18 -19.72
CA LYS A 69 -14.32 -5.83 -18.96
C LYS A 69 -14.34 -6.48 -17.58
N GLU A 70 -13.73 -7.65 -17.40
CA GLU A 70 -13.78 -8.40 -16.14
C GLU A 70 -12.79 -7.83 -15.13
N LEU A 71 -11.59 -7.42 -15.58
CA LEU A 71 -10.65 -6.64 -14.77
C LEU A 71 -11.27 -5.30 -14.35
N ARG A 72 -12.01 -4.64 -15.25
CA ARG A 72 -12.79 -3.43 -14.96
C ARG A 72 -13.81 -3.66 -13.84
N LYS A 73 -14.60 -4.73 -13.91
CA LYS A 73 -15.57 -5.08 -12.87
C LYS A 73 -14.89 -5.39 -11.54
N GLN A 74 -13.74 -6.07 -11.56
CA GLN A 74 -12.98 -6.36 -10.35
C GLN A 74 -12.49 -5.07 -9.67
N LEU A 75 -11.86 -4.16 -10.42
CA LEU A 75 -11.40 -2.86 -9.91
C LEU A 75 -12.55 -1.99 -9.36
N VAL A 76 -13.69 -1.99 -10.06
CA VAL A 76 -14.89 -1.26 -9.62
C VAL A 76 -15.51 -1.93 -8.39
N ALA A 77 -15.63 -3.26 -8.35
CA ALA A 77 -16.16 -4.00 -7.21
C ALA A 77 -15.26 -3.86 -5.96
N GLU A 78 -13.95 -3.83 -6.16
CA GLU A 78 -12.96 -3.60 -5.10
C GLU A 78 -13.07 -2.19 -4.54
N MET A 79 -13.19 -1.16 -5.39
CA MET A 79 -13.47 0.20 -4.92
C MET A 79 -14.86 0.33 -4.28
N GLN A 80 -15.86 -0.42 -4.75
CA GLN A 80 -17.19 -0.49 -4.15
C GLN A 80 -17.20 -1.21 -2.79
N PHE A 81 -16.25 -2.12 -2.53
CA PHE A 81 -16.12 -2.81 -1.26
C PHE A 81 -15.26 -2.01 -0.28
N LEU A 82 -14.10 -1.52 -0.72
CA LEU A 82 -13.19 -0.74 0.11
C LEU A 82 -13.81 0.60 0.52
N LYS A 83 -14.54 1.29 -0.37
CA LYS A 83 -15.07 2.64 -0.05
C LYS A 83 -16.07 2.66 1.12
N PRO A 84 -17.13 1.83 1.19
CA PRO A 84 -18.05 1.84 2.33
C PRO A 84 -17.33 1.48 3.63
N THR A 85 -16.52 0.43 3.62
CA THR A 85 -15.75 -0.02 4.79
C THR A 85 -14.79 1.06 5.30
N LEU A 86 -14.07 1.72 4.39
CA LEU A 86 -13.11 2.79 4.71
C LEU A 86 -13.79 4.14 5.00
N ARG A 87 -15.05 4.34 4.62
CA ARG A 87 -15.78 5.60 4.84
C ARG A 87 -16.51 5.63 6.16
N GLU A 88 -17.13 4.51 6.56
CA GLU A 88 -17.81 4.42 7.86
C GLU A 88 -16.81 4.46 9.03
N ASP A 89 -15.58 4.01 8.79
CA ASP A 89 -14.52 3.90 9.77
C ASP A 89 -13.17 4.24 9.12
N PRO A 90 -12.86 5.53 8.90
CA PRO A 90 -11.66 5.93 8.17
C PRO A 90 -10.38 5.69 8.98
N CYS A 91 -9.37 5.14 8.32
CA CYS A 91 -8.03 4.98 8.89
C CYS A 91 -7.11 6.10 8.41
N VAL A 92 -6.52 6.86 9.34
CA VAL A 92 -5.56 7.93 9.02
C VAL A 92 -4.30 7.44 8.29
N HIS A 93 -3.96 6.15 8.45
CA HIS A 93 -2.79 5.52 7.83
C HIS A 93 -3.10 4.80 6.51
N LEU A 94 -4.25 5.06 5.90
CA LEU A 94 -4.57 4.64 4.53
C LEU A 94 -4.85 5.88 3.68
N VAL A 95 -4.39 5.88 2.43
CA VAL A 95 -4.65 6.96 1.48
C VAL A 95 -6.14 7.05 1.19
N GLN A 96 -6.70 8.23 1.35
CA GLN A 96 -8.13 8.43 1.11
C GLN A 96 -8.45 8.41 -0.39
N VAL A 97 -9.49 7.67 -0.75
CA VAL A 97 -10.09 7.70 -2.08
C VAL A 97 -11.24 8.69 -2.07
N PHE A 98 -11.10 9.81 -2.80
CA PHE A 98 -12.17 10.80 -2.93
C PHE A 98 -13.23 10.32 -3.92
N ASP A 99 -12.84 9.99 -5.15
CA ASP A 99 -13.78 9.56 -6.17
C ASP A 99 -13.15 8.62 -7.23
N ALA A 100 -13.95 8.01 -8.08
CA ALA A 100 -13.52 7.23 -9.22
C ALA A 100 -14.46 7.42 -10.41
N TYR A 101 -13.90 7.63 -11.60
CA TYR A 101 -14.63 7.90 -12.83
C TYR A 101 -14.23 6.96 -13.95
N TYR A 102 -15.13 6.83 -14.93
CA TYR A 102 -14.84 6.22 -16.22
C TYR A 102 -15.10 7.24 -17.32
N SER A 103 -14.07 7.58 -18.10
CA SER A 103 -14.16 8.48 -19.26
C SER A 103 -13.20 8.02 -20.35
N ASP A 104 -13.61 8.11 -21.61
CA ASP A 104 -12.76 7.82 -22.78
C ASP A 104 -12.04 6.47 -22.71
N ASP A 105 -12.78 5.44 -22.30
CA ASP A 105 -12.30 4.07 -22.08
C ASP A 105 -11.17 3.91 -21.05
N LYS A 106 -11.05 4.86 -20.15
CA LYS A 106 -10.08 4.85 -19.03
C LYS A 106 -10.80 4.99 -17.70
N THR A 107 -10.21 4.38 -16.67
CA THR A 107 -10.63 4.55 -15.29
C THR A 107 -9.71 5.53 -14.60
N TYR A 108 -10.28 6.52 -13.92
CA TYR A 108 -9.59 7.52 -13.13
C TYR A 108 -9.98 7.36 -11.67
N ILE A 109 -9.02 7.41 -10.77
CA ILE A 109 -9.24 7.35 -9.33
C ILE A 109 -8.65 8.62 -8.73
N VAL A 110 -9.47 9.40 -8.05
CA VAL A 110 -9.06 10.61 -7.34
C VAL A 110 -8.73 10.24 -5.91
N LEU A 111 -7.51 10.55 -5.51
CA LEU A 111 -6.89 10.16 -4.27
C LEU A 111 -6.39 11.41 -3.53
N GLU A 112 -6.24 11.27 -2.22
CA GLU A 112 -5.47 12.19 -1.40
C GLU A 112 -4.05 12.35 -1.96
N PHE A 113 -3.59 13.60 -2.07
CA PHE A 113 -2.22 13.90 -2.46
C PHE A 113 -1.30 13.94 -1.23
N CYS A 114 -0.35 13.01 -1.18
CA CYS A 114 0.68 12.96 -0.13
C CYS A 114 1.94 13.70 -0.59
N LYS A 115 2.12 14.93 -0.11
CA LYS A 115 3.15 15.86 -0.60
C LYS A 115 4.60 15.39 -0.39
N GLY A 116 4.85 14.58 0.64
CA GLY A 116 6.15 13.99 0.93
C GLY A 116 6.57 12.90 -0.07
N GLY A 117 5.66 12.43 -0.93
CA GLY A 117 5.96 11.39 -1.92
C GLY A 117 5.96 9.99 -1.32
N ALA A 118 6.47 9.02 -2.07
CA ALA A 118 6.57 7.64 -1.63
C ALA A 118 7.87 7.40 -0.83
N LEU A 119 7.89 6.37 0.02
CA LEU A 119 9.06 6.09 0.87
C LEU A 119 10.29 5.64 0.06
N ASP A 120 10.11 5.06 -1.14
CA ASP A 120 11.24 4.77 -2.05
C ASP A 120 11.86 6.05 -2.62
N ASP A 121 11.03 7.01 -3.07
CA ASP A 121 11.52 8.33 -3.50
C ASP A 121 12.27 9.04 -2.35
N CYS A 122 11.74 8.92 -1.13
CA CYS A 122 12.37 9.47 0.07
C CYS A 122 13.73 8.81 0.33
N LEU A 123 13.82 7.48 0.26
CA LEU A 123 15.05 6.73 0.44
C LEU A 123 16.10 7.07 -0.62
N GLU A 124 15.70 7.17 -1.89
CA GLU A 124 16.59 7.52 -3.00
C GLU A 124 17.19 8.92 -2.81
N LYS A 125 16.37 9.87 -2.34
CA LYS A 125 16.77 11.27 -2.20
C LYS A 125 17.54 11.57 -0.91
N HIS A 126 17.15 10.96 0.21
CA HIS A 126 17.64 11.31 1.56
C HIS A 126 18.52 10.24 2.18
N GLY A 127 18.63 9.06 1.55
CA GLY A 127 19.38 7.94 2.09
C GLY A 127 18.66 7.25 3.26
N PRO A 128 19.37 6.38 4.00
CA PRO A 128 18.77 5.55 5.04
C PRO A 128 18.12 6.39 6.14
N ALA A 129 16.99 5.90 6.65
CA ALA A 129 16.28 6.51 7.76
C ALA A 129 16.96 6.20 9.10
N SER A 130 16.99 7.18 9.99
CA SER A 130 17.42 6.99 11.38
C SER A 130 16.45 6.05 12.12
N GLU A 131 16.92 5.37 13.17
CA GLU A 131 16.05 4.49 13.96
C GLU A 131 14.79 5.19 14.51
N PRO A 132 14.84 6.44 15.04
CA PRO A 132 13.65 7.16 15.45
C PRO A 132 12.63 7.35 14.31
N ALA A 133 13.11 7.74 13.12
CA ALA A 133 12.25 7.89 11.94
C ALA A 133 11.65 6.53 11.51
N LEU A 134 12.46 5.47 11.48
CA LEU A 134 11.98 4.11 11.19
C LEU A 134 10.92 3.64 12.18
N ALA A 135 11.10 3.90 13.47
CA ALA A 135 10.12 3.52 14.50
C ALA A 135 8.77 4.20 14.26
N VAL A 136 8.79 5.51 13.94
CA VAL A 136 7.57 6.26 13.63
C VAL A 136 6.93 5.78 12.32
N ILE A 137 7.72 5.54 11.27
CA ILE A 137 7.24 5.01 9.98
C ILE A 137 6.57 3.64 10.18
N MET A 138 7.28 2.70 10.80
CA MET A 138 6.79 1.33 10.97
C MET A 138 5.57 1.27 11.88
N ARG A 139 5.53 2.07 12.96
CA ARG A 139 4.33 2.17 13.80
C ARG A 139 3.10 2.58 12.99
N GLN A 140 3.23 3.59 12.12
CA GLN A 140 2.16 4.07 11.26
C GLN A 140 1.77 3.03 10.18
N VAL A 141 2.73 2.35 9.57
CA VAL A 141 2.47 1.24 8.64
C VAL A 141 1.68 0.12 9.33
N PHE A 142 2.09 -0.30 10.52
CA PHE A 142 1.41 -1.34 11.27
C PHE A 142 0.04 -0.93 11.79
N PHE A 143 -0.20 0.36 12.06
CA PHE A 143 -1.53 0.88 12.31
C PHE A 143 -2.46 0.71 11.09
N GLY A 144 -1.98 1.01 9.88
CA GLY A 144 -2.71 0.76 8.65
C GLY A 144 -2.96 -0.73 8.40
N LEU A 145 -1.94 -1.58 8.58
CA LEU A 145 -2.08 -3.04 8.44
C LEU A 145 -3.02 -3.65 9.48
N THR A 146 -3.00 -3.15 10.72
CA THR A 146 -3.93 -3.57 11.79
C THR A 146 -5.37 -3.28 11.40
N TYR A 147 -5.62 -2.11 10.82
CA TYR A 147 -6.95 -1.76 10.33
C TYR A 147 -7.40 -2.75 9.25
N LEU A 148 -6.56 -3.01 8.24
CA LEU A 148 -6.88 -3.96 7.16
C LEU A 148 -7.12 -5.37 7.70
N TYR A 149 -6.23 -5.85 8.57
CA TYR A 149 -6.32 -7.15 9.23
C TYR A 149 -7.65 -7.32 9.99
N LYS A 150 -8.06 -6.32 10.78
CA LYS A 150 -9.34 -6.35 11.51
C LYS A 150 -10.57 -6.33 10.61
N LYS A 151 -10.46 -5.80 9.38
CA LYS A 151 -11.50 -5.86 8.36
C LYS A 151 -11.43 -7.11 7.47
N GLY A 152 -10.47 -8.01 7.70
CA GLY A 152 -10.24 -9.18 6.86
C GLY A 152 -9.67 -8.83 5.48
N ILE A 153 -9.01 -7.68 5.35
CA ILE A 153 -8.41 -7.23 4.09
C ILE A 153 -6.91 -7.51 4.12
N VAL A 154 -6.40 -8.06 3.03
CA VAL A 154 -4.96 -8.22 2.82
C VAL A 154 -4.53 -7.31 1.68
N HIS A 155 -3.46 -6.54 1.86
CA HIS A 155 -3.02 -5.48 0.96
C HIS A 155 -2.43 -6.03 -0.35
N ARG A 156 -1.53 -7.00 -0.22
CA ARG A 156 -0.93 -7.80 -1.31
C ARG A 156 0.26 -7.24 -2.08
N ASP A 157 0.49 -5.93 -2.02
CA ASP A 157 1.65 -5.29 -2.66
C ASP A 157 2.30 -4.26 -1.72
N MET A 158 2.52 -4.64 -0.46
CA MET A 158 3.25 -3.77 0.47
C MET A 158 4.71 -3.61 0.02
N LYS A 159 5.12 -2.35 -0.17
CA LYS A 159 6.48 -1.94 -0.56
C LYS A 159 6.64 -0.43 -0.30
N PRO A 160 7.87 0.13 -0.27
CA PRO A 160 8.07 1.55 0.00
C PRO A 160 7.33 2.47 -0.98
N ALA A 161 7.25 2.10 -2.27
CA ALA A 161 6.51 2.82 -3.30
C ALA A 161 5.00 2.97 -3.01
N ASN A 162 4.44 2.07 -2.20
CA ASN A 162 3.03 2.07 -1.82
C ASN A 162 2.79 2.65 -0.42
N CYS A 163 3.83 3.16 0.25
CA CYS A 163 3.73 3.90 1.50
C CYS A 163 4.06 5.38 1.21
N LEU A 164 3.08 6.26 1.34
CA LEU A 164 3.21 7.67 1.02
C LEU A 164 3.31 8.52 2.29
N VAL A 165 4.02 9.63 2.22
CA VAL A 165 4.21 10.57 3.34
C VAL A 165 3.47 11.87 3.06
N THR A 166 2.66 12.34 4.02
CA THR A 166 2.01 13.66 3.93
C THR A 166 3.00 14.78 4.27
N GLU A 167 2.58 16.04 4.09
CA GLU A 167 3.40 17.20 4.49
C GLU A 167 3.73 17.21 6.00
N ASP A 168 2.83 16.65 6.82
CA ASP A 168 2.97 16.60 8.28
C ASP A 168 3.65 15.31 8.80
N GLY A 169 4.30 14.54 7.92
CA GLY A 169 5.01 13.30 8.28
C GLY A 169 4.11 12.11 8.61
N VAL A 170 2.82 12.15 8.22
CA VAL A 170 1.93 11.00 8.35
C VAL A 170 2.24 10.00 7.24
N VAL A 171 2.49 8.74 7.60
CA VAL A 171 2.68 7.64 6.64
C VAL A 171 1.34 6.97 6.36
N LYS A 172 1.02 6.80 5.08
CA LYS A 172 -0.23 6.23 4.58
C LYS A 172 0.01 5.12 3.57
N ILE A 173 -0.65 3.98 3.74
CA ILE A 173 -0.65 2.88 2.78
C ILE A 173 -1.56 3.23 1.60
N SER A 174 -1.08 2.96 0.39
CA SER A 174 -1.72 3.28 -0.87
C SER A 174 -1.70 2.08 -1.81
N ASP A 175 -2.38 2.20 -2.94
CA ASP A 175 -2.46 1.18 -3.99
C ASP A 175 -3.04 -0.18 -3.57
N PHE A 176 -4.32 -0.13 -3.21
CA PHE A 176 -5.12 -1.32 -2.94
C PHE A 176 -5.53 -2.11 -4.20
N GLY A 177 -4.98 -1.83 -5.39
CA GLY A 177 -5.45 -2.46 -6.65
C GLY A 177 -5.16 -3.96 -6.79
N SER A 178 -4.50 -4.57 -5.78
CA SER A 178 -4.28 -6.01 -5.67
C SER A 178 -4.88 -6.59 -4.39
N SER A 179 -5.56 -5.77 -3.58
CA SER A 179 -6.06 -6.18 -2.27
C SER A 179 -7.17 -7.22 -2.40
N LYS A 180 -7.45 -7.93 -1.30
CA LYS A 180 -8.52 -8.92 -1.30
C LYS A 180 -9.12 -9.05 0.09
N ASN A 181 -10.45 -9.19 0.15
CA ASN A 181 -11.12 -9.63 1.36
C ASN A 181 -10.92 -11.14 1.52
N VAL A 182 -10.33 -11.51 2.65
CA VAL A 182 -10.02 -12.86 3.10
C VAL A 182 -10.68 -12.98 4.47
N SER A 183 -11.68 -13.86 4.58
CA SER A 183 -12.36 -14.09 5.86
C SER A 183 -11.33 -14.48 6.93
N GLN A 184 -11.43 -13.94 8.15
CA GLN A 184 -10.44 -14.19 9.22
C GLN A 184 -10.34 -15.67 9.63
N THR A 185 -11.39 -16.45 9.36
CA THR A 185 -11.53 -17.87 9.71
C THR A 185 -11.06 -18.83 8.63
N GLU A 186 -10.92 -18.37 7.39
CA GLU A 186 -10.34 -19.16 6.32
C GLU A 186 -8.96 -18.59 6.04
N GLN A 187 -7.96 -19.44 5.84
CA GLN A 187 -6.73 -19.03 5.18
C GLN A 187 -7.11 -18.65 3.73
N GLY A 188 -7.76 -17.50 3.54
CA GLY A 188 -8.50 -17.17 2.34
C GLY A 188 -7.57 -17.21 1.15
N MET A 189 -7.80 -18.22 0.33
CA MET A 189 -6.89 -18.57 -0.74
C MET A 189 -6.98 -17.50 -1.83
N ALA A 190 -5.84 -16.92 -2.19
CA ALA A 190 -5.69 -16.07 -3.35
C ALA A 190 -4.57 -16.66 -4.22
N GLU A 191 -4.95 -17.38 -5.27
CA GLU A 191 -4.06 -18.11 -6.17
C GLU A 191 -3.30 -17.19 -7.15
N THR A 192 -3.64 -15.89 -7.20
CA THR A 192 -3.05 -14.97 -8.19
C THR A 192 -1.64 -14.54 -7.78
N PHE A 193 -0.70 -14.67 -8.71
CA PHE A 193 0.68 -14.20 -8.60
C PHE A 193 0.75 -12.70 -8.91
N THR A 194 0.38 -11.86 -7.94
CA THR A 194 0.43 -10.39 -8.04
C THR A 194 1.39 -9.82 -7.01
N GLY A 195 2.03 -8.70 -7.32
CA GLY A 195 2.95 -7.98 -6.44
C GLY A 195 4.38 -7.87 -7.00
N THR A 196 5.18 -7.00 -6.40
CA THR A 196 6.60 -6.85 -6.75
C THR A 196 7.40 -7.99 -6.10
N THR A 197 7.96 -8.90 -6.91
CA THR A 197 8.60 -10.16 -6.46
C THR A 197 9.64 -10.02 -5.36
N ARG A 198 10.30 -8.85 -5.28
CA ARG A 198 11.37 -8.54 -4.32
C ARG A 198 10.91 -8.51 -2.86
N TYR A 199 9.64 -8.19 -2.61
CA TYR A 199 9.08 -8.09 -1.26
C TYR A 199 8.28 -9.35 -0.87
N MET A 200 8.16 -10.31 -1.79
CA MET A 200 7.31 -11.47 -1.61
C MET A 200 7.88 -12.40 -0.53
N SER A 201 7.00 -12.89 0.34
CA SER A 201 7.36 -13.81 1.41
C SER A 201 7.74 -15.22 0.88
N PRO A 202 8.52 -16.02 1.63
CA PRO A 202 9.01 -17.31 1.16
C PRO A 202 7.88 -18.28 0.77
N GLU A 203 6.81 -18.33 1.55
CA GLU A 203 5.64 -19.17 1.27
C GLU A 203 4.93 -18.75 -0.03
N ARG A 204 4.95 -17.45 -0.35
CA ARG A 204 4.36 -16.93 -1.59
C ARG A 204 5.23 -17.23 -2.81
N LEU A 205 6.55 -17.15 -2.66
CA LEU A 205 7.50 -17.55 -3.69
C LEU A 205 7.40 -19.04 -4.04
N GLN A 206 6.95 -19.88 -3.09
CA GLN A 206 6.69 -21.31 -3.27
C GLN A 206 5.27 -21.61 -3.81
N GLY A 207 4.49 -20.58 -4.17
CA GLY A 207 3.13 -20.75 -4.70
C GLY A 207 2.04 -20.87 -3.64
N GLY A 208 2.34 -20.58 -2.38
CA GLY A 208 1.38 -20.56 -1.28
C GLY A 208 0.32 -19.44 -1.42
N SER A 209 -0.75 -19.56 -0.63
CA SER A 209 -1.85 -18.58 -0.61
C SER A 209 -1.43 -17.25 0.02
N TYR A 210 -2.16 -16.18 -0.32
CA TYR A 210 -1.96 -14.87 0.28
C TYR A 210 -2.79 -14.73 1.55
N SER A 211 -2.15 -14.42 2.67
CA SER A 211 -2.79 -14.09 3.95
C SER A 211 -2.04 -12.94 4.64
N TRP A 212 -2.58 -12.41 5.74
CA TRP A 212 -1.99 -11.29 6.47
C TRP A 212 -0.50 -11.46 6.89
N PRO A 213 0.05 -12.68 7.16
CA PRO A 213 1.47 -12.82 7.49
C PRO A 213 2.39 -12.38 6.34
N ALA A 214 1.91 -12.43 5.09
CA ALA A 214 2.67 -11.97 3.93
C ALA A 214 2.80 -10.43 3.93
N ASP A 215 1.78 -9.69 4.37
CA ASP A 215 1.89 -8.23 4.53
C ASP A 215 2.87 -7.88 5.68
N THR A 216 2.86 -8.64 6.78
CA THR A 216 3.83 -8.49 7.88
C THR A 216 5.27 -8.70 7.39
N TRP A 217 5.51 -9.72 6.55
CA TRP A 217 6.82 -9.93 5.93
C TRP A 217 7.24 -8.75 5.06
N CYS A 218 6.35 -8.28 4.19
CA CYS A 218 6.62 -7.12 3.35
C CYS A 218 6.98 -5.88 4.18
N ALA A 219 6.29 -5.66 5.30
CA ALA A 219 6.60 -4.57 6.24
C ALA A 219 8.01 -4.73 6.86
N GLY A 220 8.44 -5.95 7.19
CA GLY A 220 9.81 -6.23 7.61
C GLY A 220 10.84 -5.90 6.52
N MET A 221 10.54 -6.20 5.26
CA MET A 221 11.41 -5.85 4.14
C MET A 221 11.52 -4.33 3.94
N ILE A 222 10.41 -3.60 4.10
CA ILE A 222 10.40 -2.12 4.08
C ILE A 222 11.30 -1.57 5.19
N LEU A 223 11.20 -2.09 6.42
CA LEU A 223 12.05 -1.68 7.54
C LEU A 223 13.54 -1.87 7.21
N LEU A 224 13.93 -3.05 6.70
CA LEU A 224 15.32 -3.30 6.33
C LEU A 224 15.79 -2.39 5.20
N GLU A 225 15.00 -2.21 4.14
CA GLU A 225 15.39 -1.38 3.01
C GLU A 225 15.60 0.09 3.40
N LEU A 226 14.69 0.64 4.21
CA LEU A 226 14.79 2.01 4.68
C LEU A 226 15.97 2.19 5.66
N GLY A 227 16.28 1.20 6.50
CA GLY A 227 17.43 1.27 7.41
C GLY A 227 18.78 1.03 6.73
N MET A 228 18.83 0.15 5.73
CA MET A 228 20.08 -0.20 5.04
C MET A 228 20.41 0.77 3.89
N GLY A 229 19.49 1.64 3.49
CA GLY A 229 19.67 2.54 2.35
C GLY A 229 19.44 1.87 1.00
N GLY A 230 18.85 0.66 1.00
CA GLY A 230 18.60 -0.11 -0.21
C GLY A 230 18.10 -1.52 0.08
N HIS A 231 17.37 -2.08 -0.89
CA HIS A 231 16.78 -3.41 -0.73
C HIS A 231 17.85 -4.47 -0.39
N PRO A 232 17.66 -5.34 0.62
CA PRO A 232 18.67 -6.30 1.04
C PRO A 232 19.20 -7.21 -0.07
N TYR A 233 18.32 -7.70 -0.96
CA TYR A 233 18.73 -8.44 -2.16
C TYR A 233 19.64 -7.65 -3.11
N LYS A 234 19.34 -6.37 -3.37
CA LYS A 234 20.16 -5.51 -4.23
C LYS A 234 21.54 -5.30 -3.60
N LEU A 235 21.61 -5.18 -2.28
CA LEU A 235 22.87 -5.07 -1.56
C LEU A 235 23.68 -6.37 -1.57
N ALA A 236 23.02 -7.53 -1.47
CA ALA A 236 23.67 -8.83 -1.44
C ALA A 236 24.14 -9.32 -2.83
N PHE A 237 23.39 -9.00 -3.90
CA PHE A 237 23.57 -9.59 -5.23
C PHE A 237 23.76 -8.57 -6.36
N GLY A 238 23.69 -7.27 -6.08
CA GLY A 238 23.69 -6.23 -7.12
C GLY A 238 22.35 -6.16 -7.88
N GLU A 239 22.31 -5.37 -8.96
CA GLU A 239 21.11 -5.21 -9.79
C GLU A 239 20.82 -6.44 -10.68
N ASP A 240 21.81 -7.30 -10.90
CA ASP A 240 21.73 -8.49 -11.76
C ASP A 240 21.21 -9.75 -11.04
N GLY A 241 20.72 -9.60 -9.80
CA GLY A 241 20.19 -10.71 -9.01
C GLY A 241 19.02 -11.40 -9.70
N SER A 242 19.20 -12.67 -10.11
CA SER A 242 18.14 -13.43 -10.77
C SER A 242 16.95 -13.69 -9.83
N PHE A 243 15.75 -13.85 -10.40
CA PHE A 243 14.55 -14.23 -9.65
C PHE A 243 14.76 -15.53 -8.84
N MET A 244 15.51 -16.49 -9.39
CA MET A 244 15.86 -17.73 -8.69
C MET A 244 16.79 -17.51 -7.50
N ALA A 245 17.75 -16.58 -7.61
CA ALA A 245 18.64 -16.24 -6.50
C ALA A 245 17.86 -15.58 -5.34
N MET A 246 16.84 -14.77 -5.66
CA MET A 246 15.93 -14.21 -4.64
C MET A 246 15.15 -15.31 -3.91
N ILE A 247 14.60 -16.30 -4.64
CA ILE A 247 13.93 -17.46 -4.04
C ILE A 247 14.88 -18.23 -3.13
N GLU A 248 16.07 -18.54 -3.62
CA GLU A 248 17.06 -19.31 -2.86
C GLU A 248 17.45 -18.59 -1.57
N TYR A 249 17.69 -17.28 -1.63
CA TYR A 249 18.02 -16.48 -0.46
C TYR A 249 16.84 -16.41 0.52
N ALA A 250 15.64 -16.07 0.05
CA ALA A 250 14.44 -15.99 0.89
C ALA A 250 14.15 -17.32 1.62
N ALA A 251 14.38 -18.44 0.95
CA ALA A 251 14.14 -19.76 1.52
C ALA A 251 15.27 -20.24 2.44
N HIS A 252 16.55 -20.02 2.10
CA HIS A 252 17.66 -20.75 2.71
C HIS A 252 18.70 -19.89 3.43
N LYS A 253 18.79 -18.59 3.14
CA LYS A 253 19.78 -17.71 3.80
C LYS A 253 19.19 -17.09 5.06
N ASP A 254 20.06 -16.72 6.00
CA ASP A 254 19.65 -15.95 7.17
C ASP A 254 19.13 -14.59 6.73
N THR A 255 18.14 -14.10 7.46
CA THR A 255 17.53 -12.80 7.22
C THR A 255 18.60 -11.71 7.35
N PRO A 256 18.70 -10.77 6.40
CA PRO A 256 19.65 -9.67 6.47
C PRO A 256 19.42 -8.88 7.76
N GLN A 257 20.51 -8.48 8.41
CA GLN A 257 20.47 -7.76 9.68
C GLN A 257 20.84 -6.29 9.45
N LEU A 258 20.19 -5.42 10.23
CA LEU A 258 20.59 -4.01 10.33
C LEU A 258 21.99 -3.90 10.97
N SER A 259 22.69 -2.80 10.70
CA SER A 259 24.00 -2.53 11.28
C SER A 259 23.95 -2.38 12.81
N ASP A 260 25.12 -2.36 13.46
CA ASP A 260 25.24 -2.20 14.92
C ASP A 260 24.79 -0.82 15.43
N GLU A 261 24.53 0.13 14.52
CA GLU A 261 23.97 1.44 14.86
C GLU A 261 22.49 1.35 15.26
N TYR A 262 21.79 0.29 14.84
CA TYR A 262 20.40 0.03 15.23
C TYR A 262 20.35 -0.84 16.48
N SER A 263 19.39 -0.53 17.36
CA SER A 263 19.19 -1.26 18.61
C SER A 263 18.80 -2.71 18.42
N ASP A 264 19.09 -3.55 19.42
CA ASP A 264 18.68 -4.96 19.42
C ASP A 264 17.16 -5.10 19.35
N GLU A 265 16.41 -4.17 19.94
CA GLU A 265 14.95 -4.16 19.84
C GLU A 265 14.48 -3.89 18.39
N CYS A 266 15.17 -3.03 17.64
CA CYS A 266 14.86 -2.79 16.22
C CYS A 266 15.13 -4.04 15.37
N LYS A 267 16.27 -4.69 15.60
CA LYS A 267 16.64 -5.94 14.92
C LYS A 267 15.65 -7.06 15.25
N ASP A 268 15.23 -7.18 16.51
CA ASP A 268 14.21 -8.15 16.95
C ASP A 268 12.86 -7.92 16.25
N PHE A 269 12.40 -6.66 16.17
CA PHE A 269 11.18 -6.32 15.44
C PHE A 269 11.25 -6.76 13.97
N ALA A 270 12.39 -6.50 13.29
CA ALA A 270 12.62 -6.94 11.92
C ALA A 270 12.61 -8.48 11.80
N ASN A 271 13.28 -9.17 12.72
CA ASN A 271 13.37 -10.63 12.73
C ASN A 271 12.02 -11.31 12.95
N LEU A 272 11.17 -10.76 13.81
CA LEU A 272 9.79 -11.25 13.99
C LEU A 272 8.95 -11.09 12.71
N CYS A 273 9.07 -9.95 12.03
CA CYS A 273 8.39 -9.73 10.75
C CYS A 273 8.86 -10.72 9.68
N LEU A 274 10.16 -11.04 9.69
CA LEU A 274 10.85 -11.81 8.66
C LEU A 274 11.07 -13.28 9.05
N SER A 275 10.26 -13.81 9.97
CA SER A 275 10.22 -15.25 10.22
C SER A 275 9.81 -15.98 8.93
N LYS A 276 10.61 -16.97 8.52
CA LYS A 276 10.32 -17.78 7.33
C LYS A 276 9.04 -18.59 7.48
N GLU A 277 8.80 -19.10 8.68
CA GLU A 277 7.56 -19.79 9.02
C GLU A 277 6.44 -18.75 9.23
N PRO A 278 5.41 -18.70 8.37
CA PRO A 278 4.38 -17.66 8.42
C PRO A 278 3.59 -17.68 9.72
N THR A 279 3.40 -18.86 10.33
CA THR A 279 2.66 -19.02 11.59
C THR A 279 3.38 -18.43 12.80
N LEU A 280 4.68 -18.18 12.69
CA LEU A 280 5.47 -17.53 13.73
C LEU A 280 5.51 -16.00 13.59
N ARG A 281 5.04 -15.44 12.48
CA ARG A 281 4.93 -13.98 12.34
C ARG A 281 3.73 -13.50 13.17
N PRO A 282 3.91 -12.51 14.05
CA PRO A 282 2.78 -11.94 14.77
C PRO A 282 1.80 -11.25 13.81
N PRO A 283 0.49 -11.27 14.12
CA PRO A 283 -0.46 -10.44 13.40
C PRO A 283 -0.13 -8.95 13.58
N PRO A 284 -0.57 -8.06 12.67
CA PRO A 284 -0.22 -6.64 12.75
C PRO A 284 -0.55 -5.98 14.10
N ASP A 285 -1.65 -6.37 14.74
CA ASP A 285 -2.06 -5.87 16.06
C ASP A 285 -1.28 -6.48 17.24
N GLY A 286 -0.56 -7.58 17.01
CA GLY A 286 0.43 -8.13 17.94
C GLY A 286 1.78 -7.44 17.86
N MET A 287 2.10 -6.78 16.74
CA MET A 287 3.31 -5.96 16.61
C MET A 287 3.10 -4.56 17.21
N VAL A 288 1.93 -3.97 16.93
CA VAL A 288 1.56 -2.62 17.37
C VAL A 288 0.11 -2.60 17.83
N ASN A 289 -0.10 -2.40 19.13
CA ASN A 289 -1.43 -2.37 19.73
C ASN A 289 -1.85 -0.93 20.07
N GLN A 290 -2.80 -0.39 19.29
CA GLN A 290 -3.35 0.97 19.50
C GLN A 290 -4.12 1.12 20.81
N ASN A 291 -4.81 0.05 21.25
CA ASN A 291 -5.71 0.10 22.41
C ASN A 291 -4.95 -0.17 23.72
N SER A 292 -3.90 -0.97 23.64
CA SER A 292 -2.97 -1.25 24.73
C SER A 292 -1.53 -1.03 24.27
N PRO A 293 -1.08 0.23 24.18
CA PRO A 293 0.29 0.61 23.85
C PRO A 293 1.39 -0.30 24.41
N ASN A 294 1.31 -0.62 25.69
CA ASN A 294 2.30 -1.42 26.43
C ASN A 294 2.34 -2.90 26.02
N ASP A 295 1.31 -3.40 25.32
CA ASP A 295 1.26 -4.75 24.76
C ASP A 295 1.89 -4.81 23.35
N SER A 296 2.37 -3.68 22.83
CA SER A 296 3.13 -3.64 21.57
C SER A 296 4.53 -4.21 21.75
N HIS A 297 5.21 -4.47 20.63
CA HIS A 297 6.62 -4.84 20.65
C HIS A 297 7.49 -3.84 21.43
N PRO A 298 8.52 -4.27 22.21
CA PRO A 298 9.36 -3.37 23.01
C PRO A 298 9.97 -2.20 22.23
N TRP A 299 10.41 -2.43 20.99
CA TRP A 299 10.89 -1.37 20.10
C TRP A 299 9.86 -0.26 19.85
N VAL A 300 8.59 -0.63 19.69
CA VAL A 300 7.50 0.31 19.46
C VAL A 300 7.19 1.10 20.73
N VAL A 301 7.15 0.40 21.87
CA VAL A 301 6.92 1.02 23.19
C VAL A 301 8.02 2.05 23.52
N LYS A 302 9.29 1.69 23.28
CA LYS A 302 10.46 2.56 23.48
C LYS A 302 10.33 3.91 22.76
N TRP A 303 9.70 3.91 21.59
CA TRP A 303 9.60 5.06 20.70
C TRP A 303 8.17 5.62 20.59
N MET A 304 7.27 5.24 21.49
CA MET A 304 5.84 5.55 21.38
C MET A 304 5.53 7.05 21.44
N GLU A 305 6.31 7.80 22.22
CA GLU A 305 6.18 9.25 22.38
C GLU A 305 6.73 10.06 21.19
N LEU A 306 7.44 9.43 20.24
CA LEU A 306 7.94 10.13 19.07
C LEU A 306 6.79 10.62 18.18
N SER A 307 6.90 11.87 17.74
CA SER A 307 5.95 12.50 16.82
C SER A 307 6.33 12.26 15.35
N ASN A 308 5.43 12.64 14.45
CA ASN A 308 5.68 12.58 13.00
C ASN A 308 6.82 13.52 12.55
N GLU A 309 7.30 14.42 13.41
CA GLU A 309 8.43 15.29 13.12
C GLU A 309 9.70 14.50 12.80
N GLU A 310 9.88 13.29 13.34
CA GLU A 310 11.04 12.45 12.99
C GLU A 310 11.02 12.04 11.51
N VAL A 311 9.83 11.80 10.95
CA VAL A 311 9.66 11.53 9.52
C VAL A 311 9.92 12.80 8.72
N VAL A 312 9.39 13.95 9.15
CA VAL A 312 9.61 15.26 8.49
C VAL A 312 11.09 15.63 8.48
N LYS A 313 11.80 15.43 9.60
CA LYS A 313 13.24 15.68 9.72
C LYS A 313 14.02 14.82 8.73
N TRP A 314 13.69 13.54 8.61
CA TRP A 314 14.36 12.65 7.66
C TRP A 314 14.16 13.10 6.20
N ILE A 315 12.93 13.39 5.77
CA ILE A 315 12.65 13.80 4.38
C ILE A 315 13.00 15.27 4.08
N SER A 316 13.54 15.99 5.05
CA SER A 316 14.00 17.38 4.91
C SER A 316 15.51 17.54 5.08
N ALA A 317 16.21 16.48 5.49
CA ALA A 317 17.67 16.44 5.62
C ALA A 317 18.35 16.44 4.24
#